data_AF-J3FEN9-F1
#
_entry.id   AF-J3FEN9-F1
#
_cell.length_a   1.000
_cell.length_b   1.000
_cell.length_c   1.000
_cell.angle_alpha   90.00
_cell.angle_beta   90.00
_cell.angle_gamma   90.00
#
_symmetry.space_group_name_H-M   'P 1'
#
loop_
_entity.id
_entity.type
_entity.pdbx_description
1 polymer ?
#
loop_
_entity_poly.entity_id
_entity_poly.type
_entity_poly.pdbx_seq_one_letter_code
_entity_poly.pdbx_strand_id
1 'polypeptide(L)'
;MRRLIAHGCVVVSVAMLCSGCTSYATVPTINEHVGTGTQEIISSFSYEIDSPWKNSRLGKDAYAQTKSMFPHAQDHSSSPVASSLPALEIKVSEFSLGGACTQEYLTGLSFGLIPSWCTRPDLYKFDFTLNKDNGFCRQRTYSVSATTVSHLVMIPFALFEPEKRPLAIYQASLKDFLQADQCSKGL
;
A
#
# COMPACT_ATOMS: atom_id res chain seq x y z
N MET A 1 6.70 66.09 26.04
CA MET A 1 6.79 64.65 26.38
C MET A 1 5.90 63.87 25.42
N ARG A 2 6.48 62.98 24.61
CA ARG A 2 5.80 62.12 23.62
C ARG A 2 5.05 60.98 24.32
N ARG A 3 3.86 60.62 23.85
CA ARG A 3 3.29 59.27 24.01
C ARG A 3 2.89 58.75 22.64
N LEU A 4 3.70 57.86 22.08
CA LEU A 4 3.37 57.03 20.93
C LEU A 4 2.72 55.75 21.48
N ILE A 5 1.45 55.53 21.15
CA ILE A 5 0.78 54.26 21.42
C ILE A 5 1.09 53.34 20.24
N ALA A 6 1.89 52.31 20.48
CA ALA A 6 2.16 51.27 19.48
C ALA A 6 1.06 50.21 19.57
N HIS A 7 0.22 50.12 18.53
CA HIS A 7 -0.69 48.99 18.36
C HIS A 7 0.07 47.85 17.67
N GLY A 8 0.52 46.88 18.45
CA GLY A 8 1.09 45.64 17.92
C GLY A 8 -0.02 44.66 17.55
N CYS A 9 -0.22 44.40 16.25
CA CYS A 9 -1.03 43.28 15.78
C CYS A 9 -0.17 42.02 15.83
N VAL A 10 -0.47 41.08 16.73
CA VAL A 10 0.12 39.73 16.71
C VAL A 10 -0.80 38.84 15.89
N VAL A 11 -0.38 38.47 14.69
CA VAL A 11 -1.05 37.45 13.88
C VAL A 11 -0.52 36.09 14.33
N VAL A 12 -1.33 35.34 15.07
CA VAL A 12 -1.04 33.94 15.40
C VAL A 12 -1.72 33.06 14.37
N SER A 13 -0.95 32.51 13.43
CA SER A 13 -1.44 31.49 12.50
C SER A 13 -1.37 30.13 13.18
N VAL A 14 -2.53 29.50 13.39
CA VAL A 14 -2.65 28.14 13.94
C VAL A 14 -2.86 27.15 12.80
N ALA A 15 -1.98 26.15 12.68
CA ALA A 15 -2.20 25.00 11.81
C ALA A 15 -2.80 23.86 12.64
N MET A 16 -3.94 23.31 12.21
CA MET A 16 -4.48 22.07 12.75
C MET A 16 -3.76 20.88 12.11
N LEU A 17 -3.10 20.05 12.90
CA LEU A 17 -2.49 18.82 12.45
C LEU A 17 -3.31 17.64 12.98
N CYS A 18 -3.78 16.80 12.07
CA CYS A 18 -4.33 15.50 12.42
C CYS A 18 -3.15 14.56 12.69
N SER A 19 -2.83 14.28 13.95
CA SER A 19 -1.92 13.21 14.32
C SER A 19 -2.69 11.90 14.27
N GLY A 20 -2.50 11.15 13.18
CA GLY A 20 -3.08 9.83 13.01
C GLY A 20 -2.01 8.75 12.96
N CYS A 21 -2.17 7.70 13.75
CA CYS A 21 -1.41 6.47 13.55
C CYS A 21 -2.25 5.52 12.70
N THR A 22 -1.76 5.15 11.52
CA THR A 22 -2.36 4.07 10.74
C THR A 22 -1.51 2.82 10.87
N SER A 23 -2.11 1.76 11.40
CA SER A 23 -1.55 0.42 11.34
C SER A 23 -2.17 -0.35 10.18
N TYR A 24 -1.43 -1.32 9.65
CA TYR A 24 -1.91 -2.19 8.58
C TYR A 24 -1.82 -3.63 9.06
N ALA A 25 -2.82 -4.42 8.70
CA ALA A 25 -2.87 -5.86 8.93
C ALA A 25 -3.04 -6.57 7.59
N THR A 26 -2.33 -7.68 7.41
CA THR A 26 -2.40 -8.49 6.19
C THR A 26 -2.95 -9.87 6.49
N VAL A 27 -3.80 -10.35 5.58
CA VAL A 27 -4.33 -11.72 5.58
C VAL A 27 -4.02 -12.35 4.22
N PRO A 28 -3.26 -13.46 4.17
CA PRO A 28 -2.56 -14.09 5.28
C PRO A 28 -1.39 -13.23 5.79
N THR A 29 -0.94 -13.50 7.02
CA THR A 29 0.22 -12.81 7.62
C THR A 29 1.47 -13.07 6.79
N ILE A 30 2.24 -12.00 6.54
CA ILE A 30 3.51 -12.06 5.81
C ILE A 30 4.58 -12.59 6.75
N ASN A 31 5.28 -13.66 6.36
CA ASN A 31 6.37 -14.20 7.17
C ASN A 31 7.67 -13.49 6.79
N GLU A 32 8.11 -12.54 7.62
CA GLU A 32 9.38 -11.83 7.41
C GLU A 32 10.63 -12.72 7.61
N HIS A 33 10.46 -13.94 8.15
CA HIS A 33 11.53 -14.73 8.77
C HIS A 33 11.88 -16.06 8.08
N VAL A 34 11.88 -16.14 6.74
CA VAL A 34 12.44 -17.32 6.04
C VAL A 34 13.34 -16.90 4.87
N GLY A 35 14.50 -16.35 5.22
CA GLY A 35 15.56 -16.01 4.29
C GLY A 35 16.65 -17.08 4.23
N THR A 36 16.39 -18.22 3.57
CA THR A 36 17.43 -19.16 3.08
C THR A 36 16.96 -20.01 1.89
N GLY A 37 15.82 -19.69 1.26
CA GLY A 37 15.32 -20.42 0.08
C GLY A 37 15.82 -19.80 -1.22
N THR A 38 16.08 -20.64 -2.23
CA THR A 38 16.33 -20.21 -3.61
C THR A 38 15.16 -19.35 -4.09
N GLN A 39 15.44 -18.11 -4.52
CA GLN A 39 14.41 -17.23 -5.05
C GLN A 39 14.03 -17.72 -6.46
N GLU A 40 12.73 -17.89 -6.73
CA GLU A 40 12.28 -18.37 -8.04
C GLU A 40 12.71 -17.41 -9.16
N ILE A 41 13.23 -17.97 -10.25
CA ILE A 41 13.65 -17.19 -11.42
C ILE A 41 12.43 -16.87 -12.26
N ILE A 42 12.02 -15.61 -12.28
CA ILE A 42 10.89 -15.12 -13.08
C ILE A 42 11.40 -14.68 -14.45
N SER A 43 10.97 -15.36 -15.52
CA SER A 43 11.33 -15.05 -16.91
C SER A 43 10.37 -14.07 -17.58
N SER A 44 9.11 -14.03 -17.14
CA SER A 44 8.09 -13.12 -17.67
C SER A 44 7.04 -12.79 -16.61
N PHE A 45 6.43 -11.62 -16.71
CA PHE A 45 5.33 -11.22 -15.83
C PHE A 45 4.24 -10.41 -16.56
N SER A 46 3.02 -10.42 -16.00
CA SER A 46 1.94 -9.50 -16.35
C SER A 46 1.50 -8.73 -15.11
N TYR A 47 1.06 -7.49 -15.31
CA TYR A 47 0.67 -6.60 -14.22
C TYR A 47 -0.65 -5.89 -14.56
N GLU A 48 -1.64 -6.05 -13.70
CA GLU A 48 -2.96 -5.41 -13.80
C GLU A 48 -3.24 -4.57 -12.55
N ILE A 49 -3.79 -3.37 -12.75
CA ILE A 49 -4.31 -2.53 -11.66
C ILE A 49 -5.82 -2.43 -11.81
N ASP A 50 -6.54 -2.83 -10.78
CA ASP A 50 -7.96 -2.59 -10.63
C ASP A 50 -8.16 -1.55 -9.53
N SER A 51 -8.33 -0.27 -9.92
CA SER A 51 -8.44 0.83 -8.98
C SER A 51 -9.54 1.81 -9.39
N PRO A 52 -10.35 2.30 -8.44
CA PRO A 52 -11.33 3.36 -8.68
C PRO A 52 -10.66 4.70 -8.97
N TRP A 53 -9.37 4.87 -8.68
CA TRP A 53 -8.65 6.11 -8.90
C TRP A 53 -7.89 6.05 -10.22
N LYS A 54 -8.25 6.95 -11.14
CA LYS A 54 -7.47 7.19 -12.36
C LYS A 54 -6.05 7.61 -11.96
N ASN A 55 -5.04 6.86 -12.42
CA ASN A 55 -3.63 7.05 -12.04
C ASN A 55 -3.29 6.72 -10.58
N SER A 56 -3.74 5.58 -10.05
CA SER A 56 -3.28 5.13 -8.73
C SER A 56 -1.76 5.24 -8.56
N ARG A 57 -1.35 5.94 -7.50
CA ARG A 57 0.06 6.07 -7.12
C ARG A 57 0.64 4.74 -6.66
N LEU A 58 -0.12 3.98 -5.85
CA LEU A 58 0.33 2.68 -5.36
C LEU A 58 0.53 1.71 -6.52
N GLY A 59 -0.43 1.62 -7.44
CA GLY A 59 -0.28 0.75 -8.62
C GLY A 59 0.94 1.12 -9.49
N LYS A 60 1.19 2.42 -9.72
CA LYS A 60 2.39 2.87 -10.45
C LYS A 60 3.69 2.54 -9.74
N ASP A 61 3.75 2.83 -8.44
CA ASP A 61 4.95 2.59 -7.63
C ASP A 61 5.22 1.08 -7.48
N ALA A 62 4.17 0.26 -7.32
CA ALA A 62 4.25 -1.20 -7.24
C ALA A 62 4.70 -1.82 -8.57
N TYR A 63 4.22 -1.32 -9.71
CA TYR A 63 4.70 -1.73 -11.03
C TYR A 63 6.19 -1.39 -11.22
N ALA A 64 6.61 -0.18 -10.88
CA ALA A 64 8.02 0.21 -10.93
C ALA A 64 8.90 -0.66 -10.01
N GLN A 65 8.39 -0.97 -8.82
CA GLN A 65 9.06 -1.88 -7.88
C GLN A 65 9.17 -3.29 -8.45
N THR A 66 8.13 -3.81 -9.11
CA THR A 66 8.14 -5.12 -9.79
C THR A 66 9.22 -5.17 -10.86
N LYS A 67 9.26 -4.16 -11.74
CA LYS A 67 10.29 -4.04 -12.79
C LYS A 67 11.70 -4.00 -12.21
N SER A 68 11.88 -3.31 -11.08
CA SER A 68 13.18 -3.25 -10.41
C SER A 68 13.60 -4.59 -9.79
N MET A 69 12.63 -5.42 -9.37
CA MET A 69 12.90 -6.75 -8.81
C MET A 69 13.21 -7.78 -9.91
N PHE A 70 12.69 -7.59 -11.12
CA PHE A 70 12.88 -8.49 -12.26
C PHE A 70 13.36 -7.75 -13.51
N PRO A 71 14.60 -7.20 -13.51
CA PRO A 71 15.09 -6.35 -14.60
C PRO A 71 15.22 -7.07 -15.96
N HIS A 72 15.29 -8.39 -15.95
CA HIS A 72 15.45 -9.22 -17.15
C HIS A 72 14.18 -9.97 -17.56
N ALA A 73 13.08 -9.83 -16.80
CA ALA A 73 11.83 -10.51 -17.12
C ALA A 73 11.07 -9.77 -18.23
N GLN A 74 10.42 -10.53 -19.12
CA GLN A 74 9.58 -9.97 -20.16
C GLN A 74 8.26 -9.46 -19.57
N ASP A 75 7.93 -8.19 -19.84
CA ASP A 75 6.71 -7.53 -19.38
C ASP A 75 5.60 -7.67 -20.43
N HIS A 76 4.54 -8.40 -20.09
CA HIS A 76 3.39 -8.66 -20.95
C HIS A 76 2.16 -7.81 -20.59
N SER A 77 2.30 -6.81 -19.71
CA SER A 77 1.16 -6.02 -19.20
C SER A 77 0.40 -5.23 -20.28
N SER A 78 0.96 -5.10 -21.49
CA SER A 78 0.41 -4.31 -22.59
C SER A 78 -0.03 -5.13 -23.81
N SER A 79 0.12 -6.46 -23.81
CA SER A 79 0.00 -7.25 -25.04
C SER A 79 -0.93 -8.46 -24.90
N PRO A 80 -1.89 -8.67 -25.82
CA PRO A 80 -2.61 -9.93 -25.94
C PRO A 80 -1.70 -10.93 -26.66
N VAL A 81 -0.71 -11.48 -25.96
CA VAL A 81 0.17 -12.47 -26.56
C VAL A 81 -0.50 -13.84 -26.52
N ALA A 82 -0.80 -14.38 -27.69
CA ALA A 82 -0.94 -15.82 -27.90
C ALA A 82 0.46 -16.46 -27.83
N SER A 83 0.97 -16.69 -26.62
CA SER A 83 2.18 -17.47 -26.35
C SER A 83 2.18 -17.80 -24.87
N SER A 84 2.62 -19.01 -24.52
CA SER A 84 2.78 -19.58 -23.15
C SER A 84 2.43 -18.63 -21.99
N LEU A 85 1.40 -18.98 -21.21
CA LEU A 85 0.94 -18.22 -20.03
C LEU A 85 2.12 -17.57 -19.27
N PRO A 86 2.03 -16.27 -18.91
CA PRO A 86 3.12 -15.56 -18.24
C PRO A 86 3.50 -16.27 -16.94
N ALA A 87 4.81 -16.28 -16.62
CA ALA A 87 5.30 -17.03 -15.46
C ALA A 87 4.78 -16.44 -14.14
N LEU A 88 4.64 -15.10 -14.06
CA LEU A 88 4.09 -14.41 -12.89
C LEU A 88 2.99 -13.42 -13.30
N GLU A 89 1.76 -13.65 -12.86
CA GLU A 89 0.66 -12.69 -12.99
C GLU A 89 0.49 -11.95 -11.67
N ILE A 90 0.41 -10.61 -11.77
CA ILE A 90 0.26 -9.73 -10.63
C ILE A 90 -0.98 -8.89 -10.86
N LYS A 91 -1.94 -8.96 -9.95
CA LYS A 91 -3.09 -8.08 -9.94
C LYS A 91 -3.14 -7.32 -8.63
N VAL A 92 -3.16 -5.99 -8.74
CA VAL A 92 -3.27 -5.08 -7.61
C VAL A 92 -4.65 -4.44 -7.66
N SER A 93 -5.49 -4.81 -6.71
CA SER A 93 -6.82 -4.26 -6.53
C SER A 93 -6.83 -3.26 -5.38
N GLU A 94 -7.47 -2.12 -5.62
CA GLU A 94 -7.61 -1.05 -4.65
C GLU A 94 -9.09 -0.74 -4.47
N PHE A 95 -9.53 -0.64 -3.23
CA PHE A 95 -10.94 -0.46 -2.94
C PHE A 95 -11.20 0.96 -2.44
N SER A 96 -12.14 1.66 -3.10
CA SER A 96 -12.66 2.93 -2.60
C SER A 96 -13.61 2.62 -1.46
N LEU A 97 -13.09 2.66 -0.24
CA LEU A 97 -13.94 2.66 0.95
C LEU A 97 -14.52 4.07 1.07
N GLY A 98 -15.68 4.23 0.44
CA GLY A 98 -16.42 5.49 0.34
C GLY A 98 -16.75 6.08 1.71
N GLY A 99 -15.91 7.01 2.16
CA GLY A 99 -16.21 7.92 3.26
C GLY A 99 -15.27 7.85 4.46
N ALA A 100 -15.21 8.96 5.19
CA ALA A 100 -14.67 8.97 6.55
C ALA A 100 -15.53 8.04 7.42
N CYS A 101 -14.90 7.28 8.32
CA CYS A 101 -15.67 6.60 9.35
C CYS A 101 -16.52 7.63 10.11
N THR A 102 -17.74 7.30 10.51
CA THR A 102 -18.60 8.22 11.29
C THR A 102 -17.90 8.80 12.51
N GLN A 103 -16.97 8.04 13.12
CA GLN A 103 -16.13 8.49 14.22
C GLN A 103 -15.08 9.53 13.82
N GLU A 104 -14.49 9.44 12.63
CA GLU A 104 -13.56 10.48 12.12
C GLU A 104 -14.30 11.81 11.90
N TYR A 105 -15.57 11.75 11.49
CA TYR A 105 -16.43 12.93 11.40
C TYR A 105 -16.69 13.56 12.79
N LEU A 106 -16.97 12.73 13.80
CA LEU A 106 -17.11 13.20 15.19
C LEU A 106 -15.81 13.76 15.78
N THR A 107 -14.65 13.20 15.41
CA THR A 107 -13.34 13.75 15.78
C THR A 107 -13.14 15.13 15.18
N GLY A 108 -13.50 15.30 13.89
CA GLY A 108 -13.49 16.60 13.23
C GLY A 108 -14.43 17.62 13.89
N LEU A 109 -15.68 17.22 14.17
CA LEU A 109 -16.66 18.09 14.84
C LEU A 109 -16.29 18.44 16.28
N SER A 110 -15.58 17.55 16.98
CA SER A 110 -15.11 17.78 18.36
C SER A 110 -13.74 18.45 18.44
N PHE A 111 -13.19 18.94 17.32
CA PHE A 111 -11.84 19.51 17.25
C PHE A 111 -10.76 18.60 17.86
N GLY A 112 -10.93 17.28 17.75
CA GLY A 112 -10.00 16.28 18.27
C GLY A 112 -10.11 15.96 19.76
N LEU A 113 -11.12 16.50 20.47
CA LEU A 113 -11.38 16.13 21.87
C LEU A 113 -11.81 14.67 22.01
N ILE A 114 -12.49 14.14 21.00
CA ILE A 114 -12.92 12.74 20.95
C ILE A 114 -12.03 12.01 19.94
N PRO A 115 -11.22 11.01 20.36
CA PRO A 115 -10.50 10.13 19.43
C PRO A 115 -11.44 9.49 18.41
N SER A 116 -10.91 9.17 17.24
CA SER A 116 -11.51 8.16 16.36
C SER A 116 -10.60 6.97 16.18
N TRP A 117 -11.24 5.82 16.07
CA TRP A 117 -10.68 4.55 15.63
C TRP A 117 -11.49 4.10 14.41
N CYS A 118 -10.83 3.91 13.28
CA CYS A 118 -11.49 3.49 12.05
C CYS A 118 -10.75 2.31 11.46
N THR A 119 -11.42 1.16 11.34
CA THR A 119 -10.88 0.00 10.64
C THR A 119 -11.48 -0.05 9.25
N ARG A 120 -10.61 -0.05 8.25
CA ARG A 120 -10.89 -0.16 6.82
C ARG A 120 -10.47 -1.55 6.35
N PRO A 121 -11.39 -2.52 6.31
CA PRO A 121 -11.06 -3.86 5.84
C PRO A 121 -10.82 -3.85 4.33
N ASP A 122 -9.94 -4.75 3.85
CA ASP A 122 -9.73 -4.99 2.42
C ASP A 122 -9.43 -3.74 1.59
N LEU A 123 -8.65 -2.80 2.13
CA LEU A 123 -8.27 -1.56 1.45
C LEU A 123 -7.47 -1.84 0.17
N TYR A 124 -6.60 -2.85 0.22
CA TYR A 124 -5.83 -3.34 -0.92
C TYR A 124 -5.91 -4.86 -1.00
N LYS A 125 -5.92 -5.40 -2.22
CA LYS A 125 -5.70 -6.82 -2.48
C LYS A 125 -4.57 -6.98 -3.48
N PHE A 126 -3.64 -7.87 -3.15
CA PHE A 126 -2.53 -8.26 -4.02
C PHE A 126 -2.70 -9.73 -4.38
N ASP A 127 -3.09 -9.98 -5.61
CA ASP A 127 -3.21 -11.31 -6.17
C ASP A 127 -1.94 -11.63 -6.95
N PHE A 128 -1.29 -12.72 -6.57
CA PHE A 128 -0.12 -13.25 -7.27
C PHE A 128 -0.44 -14.65 -7.75
N THR A 129 -0.26 -14.90 -9.04
CA THR A 129 -0.36 -16.22 -9.65
C THR A 129 0.95 -16.55 -10.32
N LEU A 130 1.48 -17.73 -10.04
CA LEU A 130 2.66 -18.25 -10.70
C LEU A 130 2.26 -19.42 -11.59
N ASN A 131 2.56 -19.30 -12.88
CA ASN A 131 2.37 -20.36 -13.87
C ASN A 131 3.74 -20.96 -14.26
N LYS A 132 3.78 -22.27 -14.44
CA LYS A 132 4.98 -23.00 -14.86
C LYS A 132 4.59 -24.16 -15.77
N ASP A 133 5.34 -24.39 -16.84
CA ASP A 133 5.18 -25.54 -17.75
C ASP A 133 3.72 -25.78 -18.22
N ASN A 134 3.05 -24.72 -18.67
CA ASN A 134 1.64 -24.70 -19.12
C ASN A 134 0.59 -25.04 -18.03
N GLY A 135 0.97 -25.04 -16.75
CA GLY A 135 0.08 -25.28 -15.62
C GLY A 135 0.12 -24.15 -14.59
N PHE A 136 -0.96 -24.07 -13.83
CA PHE A 136 -1.05 -23.22 -12.65
C PHE A 136 -0.25 -23.86 -11.51
N CYS A 137 0.80 -23.18 -11.03
CA CYS A 137 1.60 -23.70 -9.93
C CYS A 137 1.07 -23.24 -8.57
N ARG A 138 0.90 -21.92 -8.41
CA ARG A 138 0.57 -21.32 -7.12
C ARG A 138 -0.21 -20.05 -7.33
N GLN A 139 -1.18 -19.79 -6.46
CA GLN A 139 -1.80 -18.49 -6.33
C GLN A 139 -1.93 -18.12 -4.87
N ARG A 140 -1.76 -16.83 -4.60
CA ARG A 140 -2.00 -16.29 -3.27
C ARG A 140 -2.51 -14.87 -3.36
N THR A 141 -3.54 -14.61 -2.57
CA THR A 141 -4.12 -13.29 -2.38
C THR A 141 -3.73 -12.77 -1.01
N TYR A 142 -3.19 -11.55 -0.96
CA TYR A 142 -2.95 -10.82 0.28
C TYR A 142 -3.95 -9.67 0.37
N SER A 143 -4.82 -9.73 1.37
CA SER A 143 -5.75 -8.65 1.68
C SER A 143 -5.16 -7.78 2.77
N VAL A 144 -5.09 -6.47 2.53
CA VAL A 144 -4.52 -5.48 3.44
C VAL A 144 -5.64 -4.64 4.01
N SER A 145 -5.80 -4.69 5.32
CA SER A 145 -6.71 -3.83 6.08
C SER A 145 -5.92 -2.73 6.77
N ALA A 146 -6.50 -1.55 6.92
CA ALA A 146 -5.89 -0.41 7.60
C ALA A 146 -6.71 -0.03 8.84
N THR A 147 -6.07 0.15 9.98
CA THR A 147 -6.70 0.71 11.18
C THR A 147 -6.07 2.04 11.48
N THR A 148 -6.85 3.11 11.41
CA THR A 148 -6.40 4.47 11.69
C THR A 148 -6.96 4.92 13.03
N VAL A 149 -6.07 5.34 13.92
CA VAL A 149 -6.42 6.06 15.14
C VAL A 149 -6.05 7.52 14.93
N SER A 150 -7.01 8.42 15.00
CA SER A 150 -6.81 9.85 14.73
C SER A 150 -7.12 10.70 15.96
N HIS A 151 -6.21 11.63 16.23
CA HIS A 151 -6.37 12.74 17.17
C HIS A 151 -5.93 14.03 16.50
N LEU A 152 -6.51 15.16 16.89
CA LEU A 152 -6.10 16.47 16.38
C LEU A 152 -5.18 17.12 17.42
N VAL A 153 -3.92 17.36 17.06
CA VAL A 153 -2.92 17.99 17.94
C VAL A 153 -2.45 19.27 17.28
N MET A 154 -2.52 20.39 18.01
CA MET A 154 -2.07 21.69 17.53
C MET A 154 -0.54 21.77 17.68
N ILE A 155 0.22 21.65 16.58
CA ILE A 155 1.69 21.78 16.60
C ILE A 155 2.11 22.91 15.65
N PRO A 156 2.95 23.87 16.09
CA PRO A 156 3.30 25.06 15.31
C PRO A 156 4.17 24.82 14.07
N PHE A 157 4.65 23.59 13.84
CA PHE A 157 5.37 23.18 12.63
C PHE A 157 5.35 21.65 12.48
N ALA A 158 5.03 21.14 11.30
CA ALA A 158 5.33 19.75 10.93
C ALA A 158 5.39 19.55 9.40
N LEU A 159 6.46 18.91 8.95
CA LEU A 159 6.57 18.31 7.63
C LEU A 159 6.17 16.83 7.78
N PHE A 160 5.10 16.41 7.12
CA PHE A 160 4.68 15.00 7.10
C PHE A 160 4.96 14.42 5.71
N GLU A 161 5.87 13.45 5.64
CA GLU A 161 5.97 12.56 4.48
C GLU A 161 4.88 11.51 4.59
N PRO A 162 4.04 11.32 3.55
CA PRO A 162 3.10 10.21 3.54
C PRO A 162 3.90 8.90 3.53
N GLU A 163 3.76 8.11 4.59
CA GLU A 163 4.46 6.83 4.74
C GLU A 163 4.24 5.95 3.50
N LYS A 164 5.34 5.53 2.85
CA LYS A 164 5.34 4.55 1.76
C LYS A 164 4.97 3.13 2.24
N ARG A 165 4.28 2.98 3.38
CA ARG A 165 3.93 1.70 4.00
C ARG A 165 3.14 0.77 3.07
N PRO A 166 2.13 1.22 2.30
CA PRO A 166 1.43 0.33 1.37
C PRO A 166 2.34 -0.32 0.31
N LEU A 167 3.32 0.44 -0.20
CA LEU A 167 4.32 -0.08 -1.15
C LEU A 167 5.27 -1.08 -0.48
N ALA A 168 5.67 -0.81 0.76
CA ALA A 168 6.50 -1.75 1.54
C ALA A 168 5.76 -3.06 1.81
N ILE A 169 4.46 -3.00 2.13
CA ILE A 169 3.61 -4.19 2.33
C ILE A 169 3.47 -4.97 1.03
N TYR A 170 3.27 -4.29 -0.10
CA TYR A 170 3.28 -4.91 -1.43
C TYR A 170 4.59 -5.66 -1.68
N GLN A 171 5.73 -4.98 -1.48
CA GLN A 171 7.05 -5.58 -1.68
C GLN A 171 7.28 -6.80 -0.77
N ALA A 172 6.85 -6.72 0.49
CA ALA A 172 6.96 -7.81 1.44
C ALA A 172 6.05 -8.99 1.06
N SER A 173 4.83 -8.73 0.58
CA SER A 173 3.88 -9.75 0.11
C SER A 173 4.39 -10.49 -1.12
N LEU A 174 4.97 -9.75 -2.08
CA LEU A 174 5.58 -10.33 -3.27
C LEU A 174 6.79 -11.19 -2.89
N LYS A 175 7.65 -10.73 -1.97
CA LYS A 175 8.77 -11.53 -1.46
C LYS A 175 8.30 -12.80 -0.76
N ASP A 176 7.29 -12.72 0.11
CA ASP A 176 6.72 -13.89 0.81
C ASP A 176 6.05 -14.87 -0.16
N PHE A 177 5.41 -14.37 -1.22
CA PHE A 177 4.87 -15.22 -2.28
C PHE A 177 5.97 -16.01 -3.01
N LEU A 178 7.11 -15.38 -3.26
CA LEU A 178 8.26 -15.97 -3.96
C LEU A 178 9.16 -16.80 -3.03
N GLN A 179 8.89 -16.82 -1.72
CA GLN A 179 9.61 -17.69 -0.80
C GLN A 179 9.14 -19.14 -0.99
N ALA A 180 10.13 -20.00 -1.30
CA ALA A 180 10.12 -21.47 -1.35
C ALA A 180 9.65 -22.19 -2.64
N ASP A 181 10.54 -23.09 -3.07
CA ASP A 181 10.57 -24.08 -4.17
C ASP A 181 9.41 -25.11 -4.23
N GLN A 182 8.14 -24.69 -4.20
CA GLN A 182 7.05 -25.65 -4.42
C GLN A 182 6.84 -25.97 -5.91
N CYS A 183 7.21 -25.07 -6.81
CA CYS A 183 7.14 -25.30 -8.26
C CYS A 183 8.34 -26.10 -8.80
N SER A 184 9.38 -26.33 -7.99
CA SER A 184 10.60 -27.07 -8.36
C SER A 184 10.61 -28.52 -7.84
N LYS A 185 9.69 -28.90 -6.94
CA LYS A 185 9.54 -30.28 -6.44
C LYS A 185 8.50 -31.05 -7.25
N GLY A 186 8.76 -31.19 -8.54
CA GLY A 186 8.10 -32.18 -9.40
C GLY A 186 9.10 -33.26 -9.75
N LEU A 187 9.26 -34.25 -8.85
CA LEU A 187 9.78 -35.59 -9.15
C LEU A 187 9.41 -36.56 -8.03
#